data_AF-A0A3B3IUC9-F1
#
_entry.id   AF-A0A3B3IUC9-F1
#
_cell.length_a   1.000
_cell.length_b   1.000
_cell.length_c   1.000
_cell.angle_alpha   90.00
_cell.angle_beta   90.00
_cell.angle_gamma   90.00
#
_symmetry.space_group_name_H-M   'P 1'
#
loop_
_entity.id
_entity.type
_entity.pdbx_description
1 polymer ?
#
loop_
_entity_poly.entity_id
_entity_poly.type
_entity_poly.pdbx_seq_one_letter_code
_entity_poly.pdbx_strand_id
1 'polypeptide(L)'
;MDVTIVKTDYEGQAKKLLELMENTDVIIVAGGDGTLQEVVTGVLRRTDEATFSKIPIGFIPLGETSSLSHTLFAESGNKVQHITDATLAIVKGETVPLDVLQIKTFILHPMDQGIISTFKFYYLINKLWTKGHQ
;
A
#
# COMPACT_ATOMS: atom_id res chain seq x y z
N MET A 1 14.87 2.28 -15.78
CA MET A 1 14.07 1.86 -14.62
C MET A 1 14.49 0.44 -14.33
N ASP A 2 15.13 0.23 -13.18
CA ASP A 2 15.48 -1.11 -12.73
C ASP A 2 14.31 -1.69 -11.94
N VAL A 3 14.00 -2.96 -12.15
CA VAL A 3 12.83 -3.61 -11.53
C VAL A 3 13.25 -4.92 -10.89
N THR A 4 13.22 -4.94 -9.56
CA THR A 4 13.44 -6.16 -8.80
C THR A 4 12.09 -6.78 -8.44
N ILE A 5 11.84 -8.01 -8.91
CA ILE A 5 10.61 -8.75 -8.62
C ILE A 5 10.89 -9.68 -7.43
N VAL A 6 10.11 -9.52 -6.36
CA VAL A 6 10.15 -10.42 -5.20
C VAL A 6 8.81 -11.12 -5.07
N LYS A 7 8.85 -12.45 -5.00
CA LYS A 7 7.67 -13.27 -4.71
C LYS A 7 7.62 -13.57 -3.22
N THR A 8 6.45 -13.42 -2.63
CA THR A 8 6.16 -13.87 -1.26
C THR A 8 5.48 -15.23 -1.30
N ASP A 9 5.99 -16.18 -0.54
CA ASP A 9 5.52 -17.55 -0.45
C ASP A 9 4.63 -17.80 0.79
N TYR A 10 4.66 -16.90 1.78
CA TYR A 10 3.87 -17.03 3.00
C TYR A 10 3.50 -15.67 3.62
N GLU A 11 2.47 -15.69 4.49
CA GLU A 11 1.95 -14.53 5.21
C GLU A 11 3.04 -13.87 6.09
N GLY A 12 3.12 -12.54 6.04
CA GLY A 12 4.07 -11.74 6.80
C GLY A 12 5.47 -11.68 6.18
N GLN A 13 5.72 -12.37 5.07
CA GLN A 13 7.01 -12.27 4.38
C GLN A 13 7.23 -10.88 3.77
N ALA A 14 6.20 -10.27 3.15
CA ALA A 14 6.30 -8.92 2.58
C ALA A 14 6.67 -7.90 3.64
N LYS A 15 6.02 -8.01 4.80
CA LYS A 15 6.27 -7.18 5.97
C LYS A 15 7.72 -7.30 6.46
N LYS A 16 8.23 -8.52 6.65
CA LYS A 16 9.62 -8.74 7.12
C LYS A 16 10.65 -8.29 6.08
N LEU A 17 10.35 -8.47 4.80
CA LEU A 17 11.20 -7.98 3.72
C LEU A 17 11.30 -6.45 3.76
N LEU A 18 10.17 -5.75 3.89
CA LEU A 18 10.17 -4.29 3.94
C LEU A 18 10.76 -3.71 5.22
N GLU A 19 10.72 -4.43 6.34
CA GLU A 19 11.46 -4.03 7.55
C GLU A 19 12.99 -3.96 7.30
N LEU A 20 13.52 -4.76 6.35
CA LEU A 20 14.96 -4.90 6.07
C LEU A 20 15.40 -4.29 4.73
N MET A 21 14.46 -3.85 3.90
CA MET A 21 14.73 -3.36 2.54
C MET A 21 15.56 -2.06 2.57
N GLU A 22 16.50 -1.92 1.65
CA GLU A 22 17.23 -0.67 1.42
C GLU A 22 16.35 0.36 0.68
N ASN A 23 16.84 1.58 0.51
CA ASN A 23 16.07 2.64 -0.14
C ASN A 23 15.68 2.26 -1.57
N THR A 24 14.42 2.53 -1.92
CA THR A 24 13.88 2.40 -3.28
C THR A 24 13.11 3.67 -3.65
N ASP A 25 12.97 3.92 -4.94
CA ASP A 25 12.20 5.07 -5.44
C ASP A 25 10.70 4.81 -5.41
N VAL A 26 10.27 3.56 -5.60
CA VAL A 26 8.86 3.14 -5.69
C VAL A 26 8.71 1.71 -5.16
N ILE A 27 7.59 1.43 -4.50
CA ILE A 27 7.17 0.08 -4.11
C ILE A 27 5.93 -0.28 -4.93
N ILE A 28 5.91 -1.43 -5.60
CA ILE A 28 4.72 -1.92 -6.31
C ILE A 28 4.24 -3.21 -5.65
N VAL A 29 2.97 -3.21 -5.24
CA VAL A 29 2.31 -4.36 -4.63
C VAL A 29 1.34 -4.96 -5.63
N ALA A 30 1.57 -6.19 -6.05
CA ALA A 30 0.66 -6.94 -6.91
C ALA A 30 0.00 -8.07 -6.11
N GLY A 31 -1.27 -7.91 -5.77
CA GLY A 31 -1.93 -8.83 -4.83
C GLY A 31 -3.33 -8.41 -4.42
N GLY A 32 -3.76 -8.85 -3.24
CA GLY A 32 -5.00 -8.41 -2.60
C GLY A 32 -4.74 -7.40 -1.48
N ASP A 33 -5.81 -7.01 -0.79
CA ASP A 33 -5.76 -6.03 0.30
C ASP A 33 -4.83 -6.49 1.44
N GLY A 34 -4.78 -7.79 1.73
CA GLY A 34 -3.87 -8.37 2.73
C GLY A 34 -2.39 -8.15 2.39
N THR A 35 -1.99 -8.36 1.13
CA THR A 35 -0.62 -8.11 0.67
C THR A 35 -0.25 -6.63 0.79
N LEU A 36 -1.18 -5.74 0.45
CA LEU A 36 -0.99 -4.31 0.62
C LEU A 36 -0.86 -3.92 2.09
N GLN A 37 -1.70 -4.50 2.95
CA GLN A 37 -1.67 -4.26 4.39
C GLN A 37 -0.36 -4.75 5.02
N GLU A 38 0.19 -5.89 4.59
CA GLU A 38 1.50 -6.36 5.04
C GLU A 38 2.61 -5.39 4.66
N VAL A 39 2.58 -4.88 3.44
CA VAL A 39 3.56 -3.90 2.93
C VAL A 39 3.50 -2.62 3.74
N VAL A 40 2.33 -2.03 3.91
CA VAL A 40 2.13 -0.81 4.71
C VAL A 40 2.57 -1.04 6.16
N THR A 41 2.22 -2.19 6.74
CA THR A 41 2.64 -2.56 8.10
C THR A 41 4.16 -2.70 8.22
N GLY A 42 4.81 -3.27 7.20
CA GLY A 42 6.27 -3.37 7.13
C GLY A 42 6.92 -2.00 7.12
N VAL A 43 6.43 -1.08 6.27
CA VAL A 43 6.90 0.31 6.21
C VAL A 43 6.76 1.02 7.56
N LEU A 44 5.61 0.89 8.21
CA LEU A 44 5.31 1.50 9.52
C LEU A 44 6.06 0.89 10.72
N ARG A 45 6.81 -0.19 10.51
CA ARG A 45 7.65 -0.82 11.54
C ARG A 45 9.13 -0.50 11.39
N ARG A 46 9.50 0.20 10.33
CA ARG A 46 10.88 0.62 10.09
C ARG A 46 11.28 1.75 11.03
N THR A 47 12.55 1.80 11.39
CA THR A 47 13.09 2.91 12.20
C THR A 47 13.14 4.24 11.44
N ASP A 48 13.18 4.19 10.10
CA ASP A 48 13.18 5.33 9.18
C ASP A 48 11.81 5.54 8.48
N GLU A 49 10.72 5.12 9.13
CA GLU A 49 9.33 5.20 8.63
C GLU A 49 8.94 6.59 8.08
N ALA A 50 9.46 7.67 8.66
CA ALA A 50 9.15 9.05 8.25
C ALA A 50 9.71 9.39 6.86
N THR A 51 10.76 8.70 6.44
CA THR A 51 11.33 8.81 5.09
C THR A 51 10.64 7.81 4.17
N PHE A 52 10.49 6.56 4.63
CA PHE A 52 9.96 5.47 3.82
C PHE A 52 8.47 5.62 3.49
N SER A 53 7.66 6.26 4.34
CA SER A 53 6.25 6.60 4.07
C SER A 53 6.06 7.61 2.93
N LYS A 54 7.13 8.32 2.53
CA LYS A 54 7.12 9.24 1.38
C LYS A 54 7.36 8.52 0.06
N ILE A 55 7.84 7.28 0.09
CA ILE A 55 8.04 6.45 -1.10
C ILE A 55 6.67 6.10 -1.66
N PRO A 56 6.40 6.41 -2.95
CA PRO A 56 5.13 6.07 -3.56
C PRO A 56 4.88 4.56 -3.60
N ILE A 57 3.66 4.16 -3.27
CA ILE A 57 3.19 2.78 -3.35
C ILE A 57 2.24 2.63 -4.54
N GLY A 58 2.59 1.81 -5.52
CA GLY A 58 1.70 1.32 -6.55
C GLY A 58 0.96 0.07 -6.10
N PHE A 59 -0.32 -0.04 -6.43
CA PHE A 59 -1.12 -1.23 -6.13
C PHE A 59 -1.71 -1.79 -7.42
N ILE A 60 -1.46 -3.07 -7.70
CA ILE A 60 -2.04 -3.82 -8.82
C ILE A 60 -2.98 -4.87 -8.21
N PRO A 61 -4.31 -4.68 -8.32
CA PRO A 61 -5.28 -5.57 -7.70
C PRO A 61 -5.37 -6.90 -8.47
N LEU A 62 -4.73 -7.94 -7.94
CA LEU A 62 -4.77 -9.30 -8.50
C LEU A 62 -5.82 -10.19 -7.81
N GLY A 63 -6.32 -9.79 -6.65
CA GLY A 63 -7.37 -10.49 -5.91
C GLY A 63 -8.70 -10.58 -6.66
N GLU A 64 -9.56 -11.54 -6.29
CA GLU A 64 -10.93 -11.63 -6.82
C GLU A 64 -11.89 -10.64 -6.15
N THR A 65 -11.69 -10.41 -4.84
CA THR A 65 -12.42 -9.41 -4.05
C THR A 65 -11.41 -8.45 -3.43
N SER A 66 -11.13 -7.31 -4.05
CA SER A 66 -10.33 -6.25 -3.44
C SER A 66 -11.24 -5.10 -3.08
N SER A 67 -11.54 -4.94 -1.79
CA SER A 67 -12.33 -3.83 -1.27
C SER A 67 -11.63 -2.48 -1.54
N LEU A 68 -10.30 -2.48 -1.52
CA LEU A 68 -9.50 -1.28 -1.80
C LEU A 68 -9.45 -0.96 -3.29
N SER A 69 -9.66 -1.93 -4.19
CA SER A 69 -9.70 -1.66 -5.64
C SER A 69 -10.82 -0.69 -6.01
N HIS A 70 -11.99 -0.80 -5.37
CA HIS A 70 -13.12 0.12 -5.54
C HIS A 70 -12.84 1.53 -5.02
N THR A 71 -11.88 1.66 -4.08
CA THR A 71 -11.47 2.95 -3.49
C THR A 71 -10.24 3.55 -4.16
N LEU A 72 -9.55 2.81 -5.03
CA LEU A 72 -8.32 3.25 -5.70
C LEU A 72 -8.48 3.34 -7.22
N PHE A 73 -9.45 2.63 -7.79
CA PHE A 73 -9.71 2.52 -9.22
C PHE A 73 -11.22 2.57 -9.51
N ALA A 74 -11.58 2.99 -10.73
CA ALA A 74 -12.97 3.00 -11.16
C ALA A 74 -13.55 1.59 -11.26
N GLU A 75 -14.78 1.38 -10.79
CA GLU A 75 -15.55 0.13 -10.91
C GLU A 75 -16.07 -0.12 -12.35
N SER A 76 -15.26 0.16 -13.37
CA SER A 76 -15.70 0.04 -14.75
C SER A 76 -14.79 -0.91 -15.51
N GLY A 77 -15.33 -2.06 -15.88
CA GLY A 77 -14.66 -2.99 -16.77
C GLY A 77 -14.51 -4.40 -16.22
N ASN A 78 -13.76 -5.22 -16.95
CA ASN A 78 -13.37 -6.56 -16.50
C ASN A 78 -12.05 -6.51 -15.70
N LYS A 79 -11.73 -7.62 -15.02
CA LYS A 79 -10.51 -7.73 -14.18
C LYS A 79 -9.22 -7.33 -14.91
N VAL A 80 -9.10 -7.63 -16.20
CA VAL A 80 -7.92 -7.30 -17.00
C VAL A 80 -7.81 -5.79 -17.23
N GLN A 81 -8.92 -5.10 -17.46
CA GLN A 81 -8.96 -3.65 -17.58
C GLN A 81 -8.50 -2.98 -16.28
N HIS A 82 -8.99 -3.44 -15.12
CA HIS A 82 -8.55 -2.89 -13.83
C HIS A 82 -7.04 -3.05 -13.59
N ILE A 83 -6.48 -4.23 -13.89
CA ILE A 83 -5.03 -4.47 -13.79
C ILE A 83 -4.25 -3.55 -14.74
N THR A 84 -4.75 -3.38 -15.96
CA THR A 84 -4.11 -2.53 -16.97
C THR A 84 -4.13 -1.06 -16.57
N ASP A 85 -5.27 -0.57 -16.10
CA ASP A 85 -5.45 0.82 -15.67
C ASP A 85 -4.59 1.14 -14.43
N ALA A 86 -4.54 0.21 -13.46
CA ALA A 86 -3.67 0.32 -12.30
C ALA A 86 -2.19 0.39 -12.69
N THR A 87 -1.76 -0.50 -13.57
CA THR A 87 -0.38 -0.53 -14.08
C THR A 87 -0.05 0.75 -14.85
N LEU A 88 -0.99 1.24 -15.67
CA LEU A 88 -0.82 2.48 -16.42
C LEU A 88 -0.72 3.70 -15.49
N ALA A 89 -1.50 3.74 -14.40
CA ALA A 89 -1.41 4.80 -13.40
C ALA A 89 -0.02 4.84 -12.73
N ILE A 90 0.54 3.67 -12.41
CA ILE A 90 1.90 3.55 -11.87
C ILE A 90 2.93 4.12 -12.85
N VAL A 91 2.84 3.76 -14.13
CA VAL A 91 3.75 4.26 -15.18
C VAL A 91 3.61 5.77 -15.39
N LYS A 92 2.40 6.32 -15.25
CA LYS A 92 2.16 7.77 -15.34
C LYS A 92 2.78 8.56 -14.17
N GLY A 93 3.05 7.91 -13.04
CA GLY A 93 3.72 8.52 -11.90
C GLY A 93 2.86 9.49 -11.09
N GLU A 94 1.54 9.49 -11.29
CA GLU A 94 0.64 10.37 -10.53
C GLU A 94 0.38 9.79 -9.13
N THR A 95 0.67 10.57 -8.09
CA THR A 95 0.48 10.16 -6.70
C THR A 95 -0.67 10.90 -6.03
N VAL A 96 -1.40 10.21 -5.16
CA VAL A 96 -2.41 10.78 -4.27
C VAL A 96 -2.07 10.45 -2.82
N PRO A 97 -2.11 11.43 -1.91
CA PRO A 97 -1.92 11.17 -0.48
C PRO A 97 -3.16 10.50 0.11
N LEU A 98 -2.98 9.37 0.79
CA LEU A 98 -4.01 8.67 1.55
C LEU A 98 -3.60 8.54 3.02
N ASP A 99 -4.58 8.70 3.89
CA ASP A 99 -4.40 8.56 5.34
C ASP A 99 -4.52 7.09 5.74
N VAL A 100 -3.55 6.61 6.49
CA VAL A 100 -3.45 5.24 7.02
C VAL A 100 -3.47 5.30 8.54
N LEU A 101 -4.32 4.49 9.15
CA LEU A 101 -4.43 4.37 10.60
C LEU A 101 -3.47 3.28 11.12
N GLN A 102 -2.64 3.64 12.09
CA GLN A 102 -1.83 2.71 12.86
C GLN A 102 -2.44 2.53 14.24
N ILE A 103 -2.67 1.27 14.64
CA ILE A 103 -3.16 0.91 15.96
C ILE A 103 -2.04 0.15 16.68
N LYS A 104 -1.53 0.71 17.78
CA LYS A 104 -0.55 0.07 18.66
C LYS A 104 -1.21 -0.25 20.00
N THR A 105 -1.28 -1.53 20.33
CA THR A 105 -1.79 -2.01 21.63
C THR A 105 -0.62 -2.25 22.58
N PHE A 106 -0.69 -1.69 23.79
CA PHE A 106 0.26 -1.95 24.86
C PHE A 106 -0.42 -2.79 25.93
N ILE A 107 0.15 -3.95 26.23
CA ILE A 107 -0.25 -4.73 27.40
C ILE A 107 0.64 -4.28 28.56
N LEU A 108 0.19 -3.25 29.28
CA LEU A 108 0.66 -2.97 30.63
C LEU A 108 -0.48 -3.39 31.56
N HIS A 109 -0.25 -4.38 32.43
CA HIS A 109 -1.11 -4.82 33.56
C HIS A 109 -2.57 -4.32 33.60
N PRO A 110 -3.52 -5.18 34.00
CA PRO A 110 -4.77 -5.57 33.30
C PRO A 110 -5.62 -4.51 32.55
N MET A 111 -5.10 -3.32 32.23
CA MET A 111 -5.77 -2.33 31.38
C MET A 111 -5.08 -2.27 30.01
N ASP A 112 -5.72 -2.86 29.00
CA ASP A 112 -5.28 -2.70 27.62
C ASP A 112 -5.40 -1.22 27.22
N GLN A 113 -4.25 -0.56 27.00
CA GLN A 113 -4.19 0.80 26.47
C GLN A 113 -3.76 0.76 25.01
N GLY A 114 -4.54 1.40 24.13
CA GLY A 114 -4.24 1.53 22.71
C GLY A 114 -3.84 2.97 22.35
N ILE A 115 -2.81 3.13 21.52
CA ILE A 115 -2.51 4.38 20.84
C ILE A 115 -2.94 4.23 19.38
N ILE A 116 -3.75 5.18 18.91
CA ILE A 116 -4.11 5.32 17.49
C ILE A 116 -3.30 6.49 16.92
N SER A 117 -2.66 6.27 15.79
CA SER A 117 -1.87 7.28 15.07
C SER A 117 -2.25 7.28 13.60
N THR A 118 -2.20 8.44 12.95
CA THR A 118 -2.51 8.57 11.51
C THR A 118 -1.25 8.93 10.74
N PHE A 119 -1.00 8.24 9.63
CA PHE A 119 0.14 8.44 8.73
C PHE A 119 -0.34 8.77 7.32
N LYS A 120 0.42 9.58 6.59
CA LYS A 120 0.13 9.91 5.20
C LYS A 120 1.03 9.11 4.27
N PHE A 121 0.43 8.29 3.42
CA PHE A 121 1.11 7.50 2.38
C PHE A 121 0.76 8.05 1.00
N TYR A 122 1.68 7.91 0.04
CA TYR A 122 1.46 8.37 -1.33
C TYR A 122 1.21 7.15 -2.22
N TYR A 123 0.02 7.09 -2.82
CA TYR A 123 -0.37 5.97 -3.69
C TYR A 123 -0.35 6.40 -5.15
N LEU A 124 0.22 5.56 -6.02
CA LEU A 124 0.22 5.77 -7.46
C LEU A 124 -1.13 5.36 -8.06
N ILE A 125 -2.02 6.33 -8.23
CA ILE A 125 -3.40 6.13 -8.73
C ILE A 125 -3.77 7.19 -9.76
N ASN A 126 -4.77 6.90 -10.59
CA ASN A 126 -5.21 7.80 -11.64
C ASN A 126 -5.93 9.03 -11.05
N LYS A 127 -5.34 10.22 -11.20
CA LYS A 127 -5.82 11.47 -10.58
C LYS A 127 -7.17 11.94 -11.11
N LEU A 128 -7.59 11.48 -12.29
CA LEU A 128 -8.92 11.79 -12.84
C LEU A 128 -10.04 11.18 -11.99
N TRP A 129 -9.77 10.07 -11.31
CA TRP A 129 -10.76 9.38 -10.49
C TRP A 129 -10.91 10.04 -9.10
N THR A 130 -9.82 10.51 -8.50
CA THR A 130 -9.87 11.12 -7.15
C THR A 130 -10.59 12.46 -7.09
N LYS A 131 -10.78 13.14 -8.23
CA LYS A 131 -11.57 14.39 -8.31
C LYS A 131 -13.08 14.16 -8.22
N GLY A 132 -13.56 12.91 -8.32
CA GLY A 132 -14.98 12.57 -8.20
C GLY A 132 -15.46 12.27 -6.77
N HIS A 133 -14.55 12.21 -5.79
CA HIS A 133 -14.83 11.82 -4.40
C HIS A 133 -14.38 12.87 -3.35
N GLN A 134 -14.22 14.14 -3.74
CA GLN A 134 -14.01 15.27 -2.83
C GLN A 134 -15.28 16.10 -2.64
#